data_AF-A0A425WPA2-F1
#
_entry.id   AF-A0A425WPA2-F1
#
_cell.length_a   1.000
_cell.length_b   1.000
_cell.length_c   1.000
_cell.angle_alpha   90.00
_cell.angle_beta   90.00
_cell.angle_gamma   90.00
#
_symmetry.space_group_name_H-M   'P 1'
#
loop_
_entity.id
_entity.type
_entity.pdbx_description
1 polymer ?
#
loop_
_entity_poly.entity_id
_entity_poly.type
_entity_poly.pdbx_seq_one_letter_code
_entity_poly.pdbx_strand_id
1 'polypeptide(L)'
;MPRMLVNLGKDFVENTESWIDGQGILQLPKNVSSQQLLNLTEEICRDDLTYFEAAETLIWDVARHEGFIIPEYPLAGNSEVKAFLKEHGVQDVAEWYQMRGILRSTYDQFWESSALMARNRTFWRKAIVFPKADMDDPNRIARDLCEACTFCMGTQTGEQDPRLFAI
;
A
#
# COMPACT_ATOMS: atom_id res chain seq x y z
N MET A 1 -0.42 22.16 13.16
CA MET A 1 -1.10 20.88 12.85
C MET A 1 -0.17 19.75 12.40
N PRO A 2 0.81 19.90 11.49
CA PRO A 2 1.60 18.75 11.00
C PRO A 2 2.42 18.03 12.09
N ARG A 3 2.94 18.74 13.10
CA ARG A 3 3.69 18.13 14.22
C ARG A 3 2.86 17.16 15.09
N MET A 4 1.55 17.39 15.27
CA MET A 4 0.72 16.49 16.10
C MET A 4 0.48 15.15 15.39
N LEU A 5 0.21 15.16 14.09
CA LEU A 5 -0.05 13.94 13.32
C LEU A 5 1.21 13.08 13.16
N VAL A 6 2.37 13.72 13.00
CA VAL A 6 3.67 13.02 13.01
C VAL A 6 3.93 12.35 14.37
N ASN A 7 3.54 12.99 15.47
CA ASN A 7 3.64 12.37 16.79
C ASN A 7 2.64 11.20 16.92
N LEU A 8 1.40 11.34 16.44
CA LEU A 8 0.41 10.26 16.47
C LEU A 8 0.84 9.04 15.63
N GLY A 9 1.41 9.25 14.45
CA GLY A 9 1.95 8.15 13.63
C GLY A 9 3.14 7.46 14.30
N LYS A 10 4.03 8.24 14.91
CA LYS A 10 5.14 7.69 15.70
C LYS A 10 4.63 6.89 16.90
N ASP A 11 3.67 7.44 17.64
CA ASP A 11 3.05 6.77 18.79
C ASP A 11 2.34 5.48 18.35
N PHE A 12 1.67 5.48 17.19
CA PHE A 12 1.03 4.29 16.63
C PHE A 12 2.05 3.18 16.33
N VAL A 13 3.16 3.52 15.68
CA VAL A 13 4.23 2.56 15.35
C VAL A 13 4.89 2.05 16.64
N GLU A 14 5.31 2.95 17.54
CA GLU A 14 5.95 2.56 18.81
C GLU A 14 5.04 1.70 19.69
N ASN A 15 3.75 2.03 19.76
CA ASN A 15 2.79 1.22 20.50
C ASN A 15 2.61 -0.15 19.85
N THR A 16 2.45 -0.24 18.53
CA THR A 16 2.31 -1.53 17.85
C THR A 16 3.54 -2.40 18.03
N GLU A 17 4.74 -1.83 17.88
CA GLU A 17 6.01 -2.54 18.11
C GLU A 17 6.17 -3.02 19.55
N SER A 18 5.62 -2.30 20.54
CA SER A 18 5.65 -2.73 21.95
C SER A 18 4.86 -4.01 22.22
N TRP A 19 3.93 -4.38 21.34
CA TRP A 19 3.14 -5.62 21.43
C TRP A 19 3.78 -6.79 20.69
N ILE A 20 4.99 -6.62 20.15
CA ILE A 20 5.77 -7.70 19.58
C ILE A 20 6.40 -8.50 20.73
N ASP A 21 6.07 -9.77 20.83
CA ASP A 21 6.63 -10.66 21.84
C ASP A 21 8.09 -11.03 21.55
N GLY A 22 8.73 -11.76 22.48
CA GLY A 22 10.11 -12.20 22.33
C GLY A 22 10.39 -13.14 21.15
N GLN A 23 9.35 -13.60 20.44
CA GLN A 23 9.44 -14.42 19.23
C GLN A 23 9.20 -13.59 17.96
N GLY A 24 8.96 -12.28 18.08
CA GLY A 24 8.66 -11.43 16.95
C GLY A 24 7.20 -11.52 16.50
N ILE A 25 6.29 -12.07 17.30
CA ILE A 25 4.86 -12.20 16.99
C ILE A 25 4.10 -11.03 17.60
N LEU A 26 3.24 -10.38 16.81
CA LEU A 26 2.45 -9.26 17.29
C LEU A 26 1.23 -9.78 18.06
N GLN A 27 0.99 -9.22 19.25
CA GLN A 27 -0.11 -9.60 20.14
C GLN A 27 -0.90 -8.37 20.62
N LEU A 28 -1.81 -7.90 19.77
CA LEU A 28 -2.66 -6.77 20.08
C LEU A 28 -3.72 -7.08 21.16
N PRO A 29 -4.20 -6.05 21.88
CA PRO A 29 -5.33 -6.20 22.80
C PRO A 29 -6.58 -6.76 22.10
N LYS A 30 -7.31 -7.66 22.78
CA LYS A 30 -8.47 -8.39 22.23
C LYS A 30 -9.64 -7.51 21.74
N ASN A 31 -9.65 -6.24 22.11
CA ASN A 31 -10.70 -5.28 21.75
C ASN A 31 -10.37 -4.43 20.51
N VAL A 32 -9.21 -4.66 19.89
CA VAL A 32 -8.78 -3.95 18.67
C VAL A 32 -9.21 -4.75 17.45
N SER A 33 -9.95 -4.13 16.53
CA SER A 33 -10.30 -4.74 15.25
C SER A 33 -9.43 -4.23 14.09
N SER A 34 -9.28 -5.04 13.05
CA SER A 34 -8.58 -4.69 11.82
C SER A 34 -9.10 -3.41 11.17
N GLN A 35 -10.43 -3.23 11.15
CA GLN A 35 -11.05 -2.01 10.60
C GLN A 35 -10.70 -0.76 11.41
N GLN A 36 -10.65 -0.87 12.74
CA GLN A 36 -10.26 0.27 13.59
C GLN A 36 -8.81 0.68 13.34
N LEU A 37 -7.91 -0.30 13.16
CA LEU A 37 -6.51 -0.05 12.83
C LEU A 37 -6.37 0.61 11.46
N LEU A 38 -7.08 0.10 10.45
CA LEU A 38 -7.08 0.69 9.11
C LEU A 38 -7.56 2.15 9.16
N ASN A 39 -8.73 2.39 9.76
CA ASN A 39 -9.30 3.74 9.89
C ASN A 39 -8.34 4.71 10.63
N LEU A 40 -7.70 4.25 11.70
CA LEU A 40 -6.72 5.05 12.43
C LEU A 40 -5.50 5.37 11.56
N THR A 41 -5.01 4.39 10.79
CA THR A 41 -3.86 4.56 9.91
C THR A 41 -4.18 5.53 8.76
N GLU A 42 -5.38 5.42 8.18
CA GLU A 42 -5.89 6.38 7.20
C GLU A 42 -6.06 7.79 7.79
N GLU A 43 -6.49 7.92 9.04
CA GLU A 43 -6.60 9.23 9.70
C GLU A 43 -5.22 9.87 9.96
N ILE A 44 -4.23 9.05 10.34
CA ILE A 44 -2.84 9.48 10.57
C ILE A 44 -2.19 9.91 9.25
N CYS A 45 -2.31 9.10 8.21
CA CYS A 45 -1.63 9.30 6.93
C CYS A 45 -2.40 10.22 5.96
N ARG A 46 -3.73 10.30 6.10
CA ARG A 46 -4.62 11.09 5.24
C ARG A 46 -4.40 10.76 3.75
N ASP A 47 -4.24 11.79 2.93
CA ASP A 47 -4.03 11.70 1.48
C ASP A 47 -2.72 10.99 1.09
N ASP A 48 -1.87 10.64 2.06
CA ASP A 48 -0.65 9.86 1.83
C ASP A 48 -0.88 8.34 1.88
N LEU A 49 -2.07 7.87 2.26
CA LEU A 49 -2.41 6.45 2.25
C LEU A 49 -3.76 6.22 1.56
N THR A 50 -3.83 5.21 0.71
CA THR A 50 -5.07 4.79 0.07
C THR A 50 -5.22 3.28 0.17
N TYR A 51 -6.36 2.83 0.68
CA TYR A 51 -6.74 1.42 0.72
C TYR A 51 -7.55 1.03 -0.51
N PHE A 52 -7.23 -0.12 -1.07
CA PHE A 52 -7.91 -0.74 -2.19
C PHE A 52 -8.43 -2.11 -1.74
N GLU A 53 -9.76 -2.27 -1.74
CA GLU A 53 -10.39 -3.56 -1.42
C GLU A 53 -9.91 -4.67 -2.36
N ALA A 54 -9.72 -4.34 -3.63
CA ALA A 54 -9.17 -5.24 -4.64
C ALA A 54 -7.81 -4.72 -5.11
N ALA A 55 -6.74 -5.51 -4.91
CA ALA A 55 -5.37 -5.10 -5.24
C ALA A 55 -5.20 -4.70 -6.72
N GLU A 56 -5.94 -5.32 -7.63
CA GLU A 56 -5.89 -5.03 -9.07
C GLU A 56 -6.29 -3.59 -9.45
N THR A 57 -7.02 -2.87 -8.59
CA THR A 57 -7.47 -1.51 -8.90
C THR A 57 -6.40 -0.44 -8.67
N LEU A 58 -5.36 -0.75 -7.87
CA LEU A 58 -4.29 0.18 -7.51
C LEU A 58 -3.58 0.74 -8.75
N ILE A 59 -3.15 -0.12 -9.68
CA ILE A 59 -2.45 0.30 -10.90
C ILE A 59 -3.30 1.27 -11.75
N TRP A 60 -4.62 1.11 -11.73
CA TRP A 60 -5.52 1.97 -12.50
C TRP A 60 -5.74 3.31 -11.83
N ASP A 61 -5.72 3.35 -10.51
CA ASP A 61 -5.67 4.59 -9.75
C ASP A 61 -4.39 5.38 -10.04
N VAL A 62 -3.24 4.69 -10.04
CA VAL A 62 -1.95 5.27 -10.44
C VAL A 62 -2.00 5.85 -11.86
N ALA A 63 -2.48 5.07 -12.83
CA ALA A 63 -2.59 5.54 -14.21
C ALA A 63 -3.51 6.77 -14.34
N ARG A 64 -4.63 6.82 -13.59
CA ARG A 64 -5.49 8.02 -13.58
C ARG A 64 -4.80 9.23 -12.97
N HIS A 65 -4.00 9.03 -11.92
CA HIS A 65 -3.20 10.08 -11.31
C HIS A 65 -2.09 10.61 -12.24
N GLU A 66 -1.55 9.76 -13.11
CA GLU A 66 -0.62 10.13 -14.18
C GLU A 66 -1.30 10.84 -15.38
N GLY A 67 -2.63 10.91 -15.39
CA GLY A 67 -3.41 11.64 -16.39
C GLY A 67 -4.00 10.76 -17.51
N PHE A 68 -3.86 9.44 -17.43
CA PHE A 68 -4.48 8.52 -18.38
C PHE A 68 -5.99 8.42 -18.17
N ILE A 69 -6.74 8.30 -19.27
CA ILE A 69 -8.20 8.18 -19.21
C ILE A 69 -8.57 6.70 -19.08
N ILE A 70 -8.29 6.13 -17.90
CA ILE A 70 -8.61 4.73 -17.60
C ILE A 70 -10.06 4.61 -17.12
N PRO A 71 -10.92 3.84 -17.81
CA PRO A 71 -12.31 3.62 -17.37
C PRO A 71 -12.34 2.85 -16.04
N GLU A 72 -13.50 2.82 -15.37
CA GLU A 72 -13.66 2.10 -14.09
C GLU A 72 -13.37 0.61 -14.22
N TYR A 73 -13.73 0.00 -15.36
CA TYR A 73 -13.42 -1.39 -15.71
C TYR A 73 -12.47 -1.44 -16.92
N PRO A 74 -11.15 -1.46 -16.71
CA PRO A 74 -10.18 -1.44 -17.79
C PRO A 74 -10.13 -2.79 -18.52
N LEU A 75 -10.27 -2.73 -19.84
CA LEU A 75 -10.04 -3.86 -20.72
C LEU A 75 -8.60 -3.79 -21.26
N ALA A 76 -7.91 -4.92 -21.33
CA ALA A 76 -6.55 -5.02 -21.89
C ALA A 76 -6.42 -4.51 -23.34
N GLY A 77 -7.55 -4.37 -24.05
CA GLY A 77 -7.61 -3.81 -25.40
C GLY A 77 -7.60 -2.27 -25.47
N ASN A 78 -7.81 -1.58 -24.35
CA ASN A 78 -7.91 -0.12 -24.31
C ASN A 78 -6.55 0.53 -24.68
N SER A 79 -6.58 1.51 -25.60
CA SER A 79 -5.39 2.24 -26.03
C SER A 79 -4.70 2.98 -24.88
N GLU A 80 -5.45 3.51 -23.91
CA GLU A 80 -4.92 4.20 -22.73
C GLU A 80 -4.16 3.23 -21.82
N VAL A 81 -4.70 2.02 -21.61
CA VAL A 81 -4.02 0.96 -20.84
C VAL A 81 -2.71 0.58 -21.52
N LYS A 82 -2.71 0.41 -22.85
CA LYS A 82 -1.50 0.10 -23.61
C LYS A 82 -0.49 1.25 -23.59
N ALA A 83 -0.95 2.49 -23.65
CA ALA A 83 -0.10 3.67 -23.57
C ALA A 83 0.59 3.75 -22.21
N PHE A 84 -0.16 3.59 -21.12
CA PHE A 84 0.36 3.55 -19.75
C PHE A 84 1.42 2.45 -19.57
N LEU A 85 1.10 1.20 -19.93
CA LEU A 85 2.06 0.09 -19.82
C LEU A 85 3.34 0.36 -20.63
N LYS A 86 3.20 0.93 -21.84
CA LYS A 86 4.32 1.29 -22.69
C LYS A 86 5.18 2.41 -22.09
N GLU A 87 4.58 3.43 -21.46
CA GLU A 87 5.32 4.51 -20.80
C GLU A 87 6.17 4.00 -19.62
N HIS A 88 5.66 3.00 -18.89
CA HIS A 88 6.41 2.31 -17.84
C HIS A 88 7.36 1.22 -18.37
N GLY A 89 7.43 1.02 -19.69
CA GLY A 89 8.34 0.07 -20.32
C GLY A 89 7.98 -1.41 -20.09
N VAL A 90 6.74 -1.71 -19.73
CA VAL A 90 6.27 -3.07 -19.37
C VAL A 90 5.30 -3.63 -20.43
N GLN A 91 5.28 -4.96 -20.55
CA GLN A 91 4.44 -5.69 -21.50
C GLN A 91 3.02 -5.90 -20.98
N ASP A 92 2.87 -6.13 -19.67
CA ASP A 92 1.59 -6.40 -19.03
C ASP A 92 1.51 -5.80 -17.60
N VAL A 93 0.32 -5.87 -17.02
CA VAL A 93 0.02 -5.38 -15.67
C VAL A 93 0.83 -6.12 -14.60
N ALA A 94 1.08 -7.41 -14.79
CA ALA A 94 1.81 -8.21 -13.81
C ALA A 94 3.29 -7.80 -13.76
N GLU A 95 3.90 -7.53 -14.90
CA GLU A 95 5.27 -7.01 -14.98
C GLU A 95 5.38 -5.64 -14.27
N TRP A 96 4.37 -4.77 -14.41
CA TRP A 96 4.30 -3.52 -13.65
C TRP A 96 4.39 -3.79 -12.13
N TYR A 97 3.57 -4.70 -11.61
CA TYR A 97 3.59 -5.07 -10.18
C TYR A 97 4.90 -5.75 -9.75
N GLN A 98 5.50 -6.58 -10.59
CA GLN A 98 6.79 -7.21 -10.32
C GLN A 98 7.91 -6.20 -10.11
N MET A 99 7.96 -5.14 -10.93
CA MET A 99 8.92 -4.05 -10.73
C MET A 99 8.75 -3.36 -9.36
N ARG A 100 7.54 -3.39 -8.79
CA ARG A 100 7.22 -2.87 -7.43
C ARG A 100 7.36 -3.94 -6.34
N GLY A 101 7.97 -5.08 -6.66
CA GLY A 101 8.28 -6.15 -5.71
C GLY A 101 7.13 -7.11 -5.40
N ILE A 102 6.03 -7.05 -6.15
CA ILE A 102 4.90 -7.96 -5.97
C ILE A 102 5.08 -9.17 -6.90
N LEU A 103 5.17 -10.35 -6.30
CA LEU A 103 5.44 -11.59 -7.02
C LEU A 103 4.30 -11.95 -7.97
N ARG A 104 4.63 -12.62 -9.08
CA ARG A 104 3.62 -13.14 -10.02
C ARG A 104 2.58 -14.02 -9.33
N SER A 105 3.02 -14.87 -8.40
CA SER A 105 2.12 -15.74 -7.63
C SER A 105 1.10 -14.97 -6.80
N THR A 106 1.48 -13.80 -6.29
CA THR A 106 0.55 -12.89 -5.58
C THR A 106 -0.40 -12.25 -6.60
N TYR A 107 0.11 -11.78 -7.74
CA TYR A 107 -0.70 -11.22 -8.82
C TYR A 107 -1.79 -12.19 -9.30
N ASP A 108 -1.45 -13.46 -9.48
CA ASP A 108 -2.41 -14.50 -9.90
C ASP A 108 -3.53 -14.74 -8.86
N GLN A 109 -3.38 -14.22 -7.63
CA GLN A 109 -4.33 -14.29 -6.51
C GLN A 109 -4.90 -12.91 -6.13
N PHE A 110 -4.82 -11.91 -6.99
CA PHE A 110 -5.30 -10.55 -6.69
C PHE A 110 -6.79 -10.46 -6.35
N TRP A 111 -7.60 -11.39 -6.86
CA TRP A 111 -9.01 -11.49 -6.51
C TRP A 111 -9.23 -11.79 -5.00
N GLU A 112 -8.26 -12.43 -4.34
CA GLU A 112 -8.22 -12.66 -2.89
C GLU A 112 -7.37 -11.65 -2.13
N SER A 113 -6.85 -10.61 -2.79
CA SER A 113 -5.91 -9.66 -2.19
C SER A 113 -6.46 -8.24 -2.14
N SER A 114 -6.07 -7.51 -1.11
CA SER A 114 -6.25 -6.07 -0.97
C SER A 114 -4.89 -5.37 -1.08
N ALA A 115 -4.91 -4.04 -1.24
CA ALA A 115 -3.67 -3.28 -1.32
C ALA A 115 -3.75 -1.96 -0.56
N LEU A 116 -2.57 -1.47 -0.17
CA LEU A 116 -2.33 -0.11 0.30
C LEU A 116 -1.36 0.56 -0.68
N MET A 117 -1.67 1.79 -1.08
CA MET A 117 -0.71 2.69 -1.69
C MET A 117 -0.31 3.74 -0.67
N ALA A 118 0.94 3.69 -0.23
CA ALA A 118 1.52 4.66 0.69
C ALA A 118 2.41 5.64 -0.07
N ARG A 119 2.35 6.93 0.26
CA ARG A 119 3.19 8.01 -0.28
C ARG A 119 4.00 8.61 0.86
N ASN A 120 5.31 8.74 0.68
CA ASN A 120 6.16 9.34 1.69
C ASN A 120 6.36 10.85 1.50
N ARG A 121 7.09 11.49 2.42
CA ARG A 121 7.34 12.94 2.41
C ARG A 121 8.15 13.45 1.23
N THR A 122 8.84 12.56 0.54
CA THR A 122 9.59 12.84 -0.69
C THR A 122 8.80 12.45 -1.95
N PHE A 123 7.49 12.22 -1.82
CA PHE A 123 6.54 11.87 -2.89
C PHE A 123 6.79 10.52 -3.58
N TRP A 124 7.65 9.69 -3.02
CA TRP A 124 7.81 8.31 -3.46
C TRP A 124 6.65 7.46 -2.94
N ARG A 125 6.22 6.51 -3.76
CA ARG A 125 5.09 5.62 -3.47
C ARG A 125 5.55 4.18 -3.33
N LYS A 126 4.83 3.46 -2.49
CA LYS A 126 5.00 2.03 -2.24
C LYS A 126 3.65 1.33 -2.29
N ALA A 127 3.59 0.24 -3.05
CA ALA A 127 2.45 -0.67 -3.03
C ALA A 127 2.71 -1.78 -2.01
N ILE A 128 1.75 -2.02 -1.13
CA ILE A 128 1.76 -3.12 -0.16
C ILE A 128 0.52 -3.97 -0.47
N VAL A 129 0.71 -5.25 -0.78
CA VAL A 129 -0.37 -6.17 -1.14
C VAL A 129 -0.42 -7.29 -0.11
N PHE A 130 -1.62 -7.57 0.38
CA PHE A 130 -1.87 -8.61 1.39
C PHE A 130 -3.16 -9.38 1.09
N PRO A 131 -3.28 -10.64 1.52
CA PRO A 131 -4.52 -11.39 1.43
C PRO A 131 -5.66 -10.70 2.18
N LYS A 132 -6.87 -10.70 1.61
CA LYS A 132 -8.09 -10.20 2.26
C LYS A 132 -8.34 -10.87 3.61
N ALA A 133 -7.99 -12.14 3.74
CA ALA A 133 -8.09 -12.89 4.99
C ALA A 133 -7.25 -12.29 6.14
N ASP A 134 -6.23 -11.48 5.85
CA ASP A 134 -5.47 -10.80 6.90
C ASP A 134 -6.29 -9.69 7.57
N MET A 135 -7.38 -9.22 6.95
CA MET A 135 -8.36 -8.34 7.62
C MET A 135 -9.16 -9.07 8.71
N ASP A 136 -9.18 -10.39 8.74
CA ASP A 136 -9.84 -11.16 9.81
C ASP A 136 -8.96 -11.30 11.07
N ASP A 137 -7.67 -10.98 10.98
CA ASP A 137 -6.70 -11.06 12.10
C ASP A 137 -5.98 -9.72 12.32
N PRO A 138 -6.34 -8.95 13.37
CA PRO A 138 -5.72 -7.67 13.68
C PRO A 138 -4.19 -7.71 13.77
N ASN A 139 -3.60 -8.84 14.19
CA ASN A 139 -2.15 -8.97 14.34
C ASN A 139 -1.43 -9.07 13.00
N ARG A 140 -2.11 -9.56 11.95
CA ARG A 140 -1.54 -9.65 10.61
C ARG A 140 -1.53 -8.27 9.96
N ILE A 141 -2.72 -7.66 9.85
CA ILE A 141 -2.88 -6.37 9.18
C ILE A 141 -2.10 -5.23 9.86
N ALA A 142 -1.94 -5.27 11.19
CA ALA A 142 -1.21 -4.24 11.91
C ALA A 142 0.25 -4.11 11.47
N ARG A 143 0.87 -5.20 10.97
CA ARG A 143 2.23 -5.15 10.42
C ARG A 143 2.28 -4.34 9.14
N ASP A 144 1.38 -4.63 8.20
CA ASP A 144 1.29 -3.94 6.92
C ASP A 144 0.92 -2.46 7.12
N LEU A 145 0.04 -2.17 8.07
CA LEU A 145 -0.33 -0.80 8.45
C LEU A 145 0.82 -0.04 9.12
N CYS A 146 1.61 -0.69 9.97
CA CYS A 146 2.81 -0.07 10.55
C CYS A 146 3.87 0.19 9.50
N GLU A 147 4.08 -0.74 8.56
CA GLU A 147 4.97 -0.55 7.43
C GLU A 147 4.52 0.65 6.58
N ALA A 148 3.23 0.72 6.24
CA ALA A 148 2.66 1.83 5.49
C ALA A 148 2.83 3.17 6.23
N CYS A 149 2.47 3.24 7.50
CA CYS A 149 2.59 4.45 8.32
C CYS A 149 4.05 4.90 8.45
N THR A 150 4.96 3.96 8.71
CA THR A 150 6.41 4.23 8.77
C THR A 150 6.92 4.78 7.44
N PHE A 151 6.49 4.19 6.33
CA PHE A 151 6.84 4.66 4.99
C PHE A 151 6.32 6.08 4.74
N CYS A 152 5.05 6.36 5.03
CA CYS A 152 4.44 7.70 4.86
C CYS A 152 5.22 8.79 5.60
N MET A 153 5.73 8.48 6.81
CA MET A 153 6.54 9.41 7.60
C MET A 153 8.00 9.53 7.14
N GLY A 154 8.48 8.55 6.37
CA GLY A 154 9.86 8.45 5.92
C GLY A 154 10.22 9.33 4.72
N THR A 155 11.46 9.17 4.26
CA THR A 155 12.04 9.91 3.12
C THR A 155 12.80 8.98 2.16
N GLN A 156 12.38 7.71 2.09
CA GLN A 156 13.01 6.71 1.23
C GLN A 156 12.82 7.07 -0.26
N THR A 157 13.79 6.74 -1.10
CA THR A 157 13.75 7.05 -2.54
C THR A 157 14.01 5.83 -3.40
N GLY A 158 13.71 5.92 -4.70
CA GLY A 158 13.97 4.84 -5.67
C GLY A 158 15.44 4.45 -5.80
N GLU A 159 16.37 5.33 -5.41
CA GLU A 159 17.80 4.99 -5.34
C GLU A 159 18.11 3.97 -4.23
N GLN A 160 17.32 4.01 -3.15
CA GLN A 160 17.47 3.11 -2.00
C GLN A 160 16.65 1.83 -2.16
N ASP A 161 15.48 1.93 -2.79
CA ASP A 161 14.61 0.80 -3.06
C ASP A 161 14.00 0.94 -4.47
N PRO A 162 14.46 0.16 -5.46
CA PRO A 162 14.00 0.26 -6.84
C PRO A 162 12.52 -0.14 -7.03
N ARG A 163 11.88 -0.68 -6.00
CA ARG A 163 10.44 -0.99 -5.99
C ARG A 163 9.57 0.24 -5.78
N LEU A 164 10.16 1.34 -5.31
CA LEU A 164 9.45 2.60 -5.14
C LEU A 164 9.29 3.30 -6.49
N PHE A 165 8.20 4.03 -6.65
CA PHE A 165 7.93 4.79 -7.87
C PHE A 165 7.44 6.20 -7.55
N ALA A 166 7.76 7.14 -8.43
CA ALA A 166 7.20 8.48 -8.42
C ALA A 166 6.08 8.57 -9.46
N ILE A 167 5.08 9.39 -9.16
CA ILE A 167 4.04 9.86 -10.09
C ILE A 167 4.23 11.36 -10.18
#